data_AF-A0A537EED8-F1
#
_entry.id   AF-A0A537EED8-F1
#
_cell.length_a   1.000
_cell.length_b   1.000
_cell.length_c   1.000
_cell.angle_alpha   90.00
_cell.angle_beta   90.00
_cell.angle_gamma   90.00
#
_symmetry.space_group_name_H-M   'P 1'
#
loop_
_entity.id
_entity.type
_entity.pdbx_description
1 polymer ?
#
loop_
_entity_poly.entity_id
_entity_poly.type
_entity_poly.pdbx_seq_one_letter_code
_entity_poly.pdbx_strand_id
1 'polypeptide(L)'
;MSRSQQFSEVLLDCVDEGLSVLGNEPKQAIYQYLVTIHSLDREQIPDKVDEFSAGLRKALGSASRVIERLILKKLFQRIGSTFREMADLEFTDYVMDAKRRFEIASMKHSDLPEGLRSKKGQVPS
;
A
#
# COMPACT_ATOMS: atom_id res chain seq x y z
N MET A 1 -18.38 -5.14 -2.09
CA MET A 1 -17.31 -4.19 -1.71
C MET A 1 -16.85 -3.47 -2.95
N SER A 2 -16.73 -2.14 -2.90
CA SER A 2 -16.16 -1.33 -3.97
C SER A 2 -14.63 -1.50 -4.01
N ARG A 3 -14.00 -1.23 -5.17
CA ARG A 3 -12.54 -1.38 -5.31
C ARG A 3 -11.76 -0.42 -4.41
N SER A 4 -12.31 0.76 -4.14
CA SER A 4 -11.75 1.70 -3.18
C SER A 4 -11.74 1.12 -1.77
N GLN A 5 -12.81 0.41 -1.37
CA GLN A 5 -12.85 -0.29 -0.08
C GLN A 5 -11.84 -1.44 0.01
N GLN A 6 -11.65 -2.20 -1.07
CA GLN A 6 -10.64 -3.26 -1.12
C GLN A 6 -9.22 -2.69 -0.97
N PHE A 7 -8.92 -1.58 -1.63
CA PHE A 7 -7.63 -0.91 -1.45
C PHE A 7 -7.45 -0.39 -0.02
N SER A 8 -8.50 0.20 0.55
CA SER A 8 -8.49 0.65 1.95
C SER A 8 -8.16 -0.49 2.90
N GLU A 9 -8.80 -1.66 2.77
CA GLU A 9 -8.48 -2.84 3.59
C GLU A 9 -7.03 -3.29 3.41
N VAL A 10 -6.54 -3.40 2.17
CA VAL A 10 -5.15 -3.78 1.90
C VAL A 10 -4.16 -2.79 2.53
N LEU A 11 -4.44 -1.49 2.45
CA LEU A 11 -3.60 -0.47 3.05
C LEU A 11 -3.58 -0.59 4.57
N LEU A 12 -4.76 -0.77 5.20
CA LEU A 12 -4.88 -0.93 6.65
C LEU A 12 -4.12 -2.15 7.16
N ASP A 13 -4.23 -3.28 6.46
CA ASP A 13 -3.47 -4.50 6.78
C ASP A 13 -1.96 -4.26 6.68
N CYS A 14 -1.51 -3.55 5.63
CA CYS A 14 -0.10 -3.19 5.48
C CYS A 14 0.39 -2.27 6.60
N VAL A 15 -0.43 -1.33 7.05
CA VAL A 15 -0.13 -0.43 8.17
C VAL A 15 0.00 -1.24 9.47
N ASP A 16 -0.97 -2.11 9.76
CA ASP A 16 -0.94 -2.98 10.94
C ASP A 16 0.29 -3.87 10.96
N GLU A 17 0.59 -4.51 9.83
CA GLU A 17 1.75 -5.37 9.68
C GLU A 17 3.06 -4.58 9.80
N GLY A 18 3.10 -3.35 9.29
CA GLY A 18 4.27 -2.46 9.38
C GLY A 18 4.55 -2.02 10.82
N LEU A 19 3.51 -1.67 11.56
CA LEU A 19 3.60 -1.31 12.98
C LEU A 19 3.88 -2.51 13.87
N SER A 20 3.40 -3.70 13.51
CA SER A 20 3.62 -4.94 14.28
C SER A 20 5.09 -5.34 14.35
N VAL A 21 5.96 -4.82 13.47
CA VAL A 21 7.43 -5.01 13.53
C VAL A 21 8.02 -4.42 14.81
N LEU A 22 7.37 -3.40 15.39
CA LEU A 22 7.78 -2.79 16.66
C LEU A 22 7.33 -3.62 17.88
N GLY A 23 6.42 -4.59 17.69
CA GLY A 23 5.75 -5.31 18.76
C GLY A 23 4.30 -4.88 18.96
N ASN A 24 3.55 -5.66 19.75
CA ASN A 24 2.11 -5.41 19.96
C ASN A 24 1.85 -4.17 20.83
N GLU A 25 2.61 -3.96 21.90
CA GLU A 25 2.40 -2.80 22.78
C GLU A 25 2.77 -1.48 22.07
N PRO A 26 3.92 -1.37 21.36
CA PRO A 26 4.23 -0.15 20.61
C PRO A 26 3.24 0.14 19.49
N LYS A 27 2.71 -0.89 18.81
CA LYS A 27 1.64 -0.71 17.82
C LYS A 27 0.40 -0.08 18.44
N GLN A 28 -0.06 -0.59 19.59
CA GLN A 28 -1.22 -0.02 20.29
C GLN A 28 -0.94 1.42 20.76
N ALA A 29 0.25 1.69 21.28
CA ALA A 29 0.64 3.04 21.70
C ALA A 29 0.62 4.04 20.54
N ILE A 30 1.07 3.64 19.34
CA ILE A 30 1.01 4.48 18.14
C ILE A 30 -0.44 4.74 17.72
N TYR A 31 -1.30 3.72 17.71
CA TYR A 31 -2.71 3.94 17.39
C TYR A 31 -3.40 4.85 18.41
N GLN A 32 -3.13 4.67 19.70
CA GLN A 32 -3.64 5.56 20.75
C GLN A 32 -3.11 6.99 20.57
N TYR A 33 -1.85 7.17 20.19
CA TYR A 33 -1.28 8.48 19.89
C TYR A 33 -1.98 9.14 18.69
N LEU A 34 -2.22 8.39 17.61
CA LEU A 34 -2.93 8.90 16.43
C LEU A 34 -4.36 9.32 16.76
N VAL A 35 -5.09 8.52 17.54
CA VAL A 35 -6.45 8.86 17.97
C VAL A 35 -6.45 10.09 18.88
N THR A 36 -5.56 10.15 19.87
CA THR A 36 -5.57 11.22 20.89
C THR A 36 -4.99 12.55 20.41
N ILE A 37 -3.90 12.52 19.64
CA ILE A 37 -3.17 13.71 19.22
C ILE A 37 -3.60 14.17 17.82
N HIS A 38 -3.92 13.23 16.93
CA HIS A 38 -4.28 13.52 15.55
C HIS A 38 -5.78 13.34 15.26
N SER A 39 -6.59 12.86 16.22
CA SER A 39 -8.02 12.55 16.00
C SER A 39 -8.22 11.68 14.76
N LEU A 40 -7.30 10.74 14.55
CA LEU A 40 -7.25 9.86 13.39
C LEU A 40 -7.47 8.42 13.83
N ASP A 41 -8.64 7.88 13.49
CA ASP A 41 -8.94 6.46 13.69
C ASP A 41 -8.26 5.59 12.64
N ARG A 42 -8.00 4.32 12.99
CA ARG A 42 -7.41 3.33 12.07
C ARG A 42 -8.16 3.33 10.74
N GLU A 43 -9.49 3.28 10.78
CA GLU A 43 -10.34 3.19 9.59
C GLU A 43 -10.27 4.42 8.67
N GLN A 44 -9.83 5.57 9.19
CA GLN A 44 -9.72 6.82 8.44
C GLN A 44 -8.37 6.99 7.74
N ILE A 45 -7.36 6.17 8.09
CA ILE A 45 -6.02 6.22 7.50
C ILE A 45 -6.04 6.20 5.95
N PRO A 46 -6.87 5.39 5.26
CA PRO A 46 -6.89 5.35 3.80
C PRO A 46 -7.37 6.65 3.14
N ASP A 47 -8.18 7.43 3.87
CA ASP A 47 -8.70 8.73 3.40
C ASP A 47 -7.81 9.90 3.85
N LYS A 48 -7.00 9.71 4.91
CA LYS A 48 -6.15 10.73 5.55
C LYS A 48 -4.70 10.26 5.72
N VAL A 49 -4.11 9.84 4.61
CA VAL A 49 -2.75 9.25 4.56
C VAL A 49 -1.67 10.25 4.98
N ASP A 50 -1.88 11.53 4.67
CA ASP A 50 -1.03 12.64 5.05
C ASP A 50 -1.04 12.88 6.57
N GLU A 51 -2.22 12.85 7.21
CA GLU A 51 -2.35 12.96 8.66
C GLU A 51 -1.68 11.77 9.36
N PHE A 52 -1.80 10.56 8.79
CA PHE A 52 -1.11 9.36 9.27
C PHE A 52 0.42 9.52 9.22
N SER A 53 0.99 9.92 8.07
CA SER A 53 2.44 10.11 7.93
C SER A 53 2.94 11.20 8.89
N ALA A 54 2.21 12.31 9.01
CA ALA A 54 2.54 13.37 9.95
C ALA A 54 2.50 12.89 11.42
N GLY A 55 1.47 12.12 11.80
CA GLY A 55 1.33 11.56 13.14
C GLY A 55 2.42 10.56 13.47
N LEU A 56 2.75 9.68 12.53
CA LEU A 56 3.85 8.72 12.68
C LEU A 56 5.20 9.43 12.82
N ARG A 57 5.43 10.50 12.05
CA ARG A 57 6.64 11.34 12.13
C ARG A 57 6.75 12.07 13.47
N LYS A 58 5.63 12.50 14.07
CA LYS A 58 5.64 13.08 15.43
C LYS A 58 5.88 12.04 16.52
N ALA A 59 5.31 10.84 16.37
CA ALA A 59 5.46 9.76 17.37
C ALA A 59 6.87 9.15 17.37
N LEU A 60 7.44 8.91 16.18
CA LEU A 60 8.70 8.16 16.01
C LEU A 60 9.88 9.01 15.51
N GLY A 61 9.66 10.30 15.22
CA GLY A 61 10.69 11.16 14.66
C GLY A 61 11.24 10.62 13.35
N SER A 62 12.57 10.58 13.22
CA SER A 62 13.26 10.07 12.02
C SER A 62 13.04 8.57 11.77
N ALA A 63 12.70 7.79 12.80
CA ALA A 63 12.43 6.36 12.66
C ALA A 63 11.12 6.06 11.90
N SER A 64 10.21 7.04 11.81
CA SER A 64 8.99 6.94 11.01
C SER A 64 9.25 6.52 9.56
N ARG A 65 10.32 7.04 8.95
CA ARG A 65 10.71 6.70 7.56
C ARG A 65 10.95 5.21 7.36
N VAL A 66 11.46 4.50 8.38
CA VAL A 66 11.69 3.06 8.29
C VAL A 66 10.36 2.31 8.24
N ILE A 67 9.41 2.72 9.08
CA ILE A 67 8.06 2.15 9.13
C ILE A 67 7.29 2.47 7.83
N GLU A 68 7.33 3.72 7.36
CA GLU A 68 6.73 4.13 6.09
C GLU A 68 7.24 3.25 4.94
N ARG A 69 8.56 3.06 4.84
CA ARG A 69 9.17 2.18 3.82
C ARG A 69 8.71 0.73 3.93
N LEU A 70 8.56 0.20 5.14
CA LEU A 70 8.08 -1.17 5.35
C LEU A 70 6.62 -1.32 4.89
N ILE A 71 5.77 -0.36 5.24
CA ILE A 71 4.37 -0.32 4.81
C ILE A 71 4.29 -0.25 3.28
N LEU A 72 5.05 0.66 2.65
CA LEU A 72 5.06 0.80 1.19
C LEU A 72 5.56 -0.45 0.47
N LYS A 73 6.64 -1.07 0.95
CA LYS A 73 7.13 -2.34 0.37
C LYS A 73 6.06 -3.41 0.38
N LYS A 74 5.36 -3.58 1.52
CA LYS A 74 4.26 -4.53 1.64
C LYS A 74 3.08 -4.17 0.77
N LEU A 75 2.69 -2.89 0.73
CA LEU A 75 1.60 -2.40 -0.08
C LEU A 75 1.82 -2.72 -1.56
N PHE A 76 2.98 -2.35 -2.11
CA PHE A 76 3.33 -2.61 -3.50
C PHE A 76 3.40 -4.11 -3.81
N GLN A 77 3.93 -4.93 -2.89
CA GLN A 77 3.90 -6.39 -3.02
C GLN A 77 2.46 -6.94 -3.06
N ARG A 78 1.58 -6.47 -2.19
CA ARG A 78 0.17 -6.91 -2.11
C ARG A 78 -0.62 -6.57 -3.36
N ILE A 79 -0.38 -5.40 -3.95
CA ILE A 79 -1.03 -4.99 -5.21
C ILE A 79 -0.34 -5.55 -6.48
N GLY A 80 0.69 -6.39 -6.33
CA GLY A 80 1.42 -6.99 -7.46
C GLY A 80 2.24 -5.99 -8.29
N SER A 81 2.72 -4.92 -7.67
CA SER A 81 3.46 -3.83 -8.32
C SER A 81 4.90 -3.75 -7.81
N THR A 82 5.79 -3.16 -8.60
CA THR A 82 7.18 -2.93 -8.18
C THR A 82 7.29 -1.65 -7.37
N PHE A 83 7.75 -1.76 -6.11
CA PHE A 83 8.17 -0.62 -5.32
C PHE A 83 9.53 -0.12 -5.82
N ARG A 84 9.62 1.16 -6.20
CA ARG A 84 10.87 1.85 -6.51
C ARG A 84 10.95 3.10 -5.65
N GLU A 85 11.95 3.13 -4.78
CA GLU A 85 12.19 4.29 -3.94
C GLU A 85 12.87 5.39 -4.76
N MET A 86 12.19 6.52 -4.88
CA MET A 86 12.64 7.80 -5.42
C MET A 86 12.73 8.81 -4.27
N ALA A 87 13.82 9.58 -4.24
CA ALA A 87 14.13 10.49 -3.13
C ALA A 87 13.15 11.65 -2.97
N ASP A 88 12.42 11.98 -4.04
CA ASP A 88 11.59 13.18 -4.14
C ASP A 88 10.11 12.92 -3.78
N LEU A 89 9.76 11.67 -3.47
CA LEU A 89 8.38 11.28 -3.16
C LEU A 89 8.18 11.05 -1.66
N GLU A 90 7.08 11.58 -1.13
CA GLU A 90 6.65 11.30 0.23
C GLU A 90 5.75 10.06 0.30
N PHE A 91 5.51 9.57 1.53
CA PHE A 91 4.66 8.40 1.77
C PHE A 91 3.29 8.50 1.08
N THR A 92 2.66 9.67 1.15
CA THR A 92 1.36 9.94 0.50
C THR A 92 1.40 9.76 -1.01
N ASP A 93 2.48 10.21 -1.67
CA ASP A 93 2.62 10.09 -3.13
C ASP A 93 2.67 8.62 -3.56
N TYR A 94 3.39 7.78 -2.81
CA TYR A 94 3.45 6.35 -3.07
C TYR A 94 2.12 5.64 -2.85
N VAL A 95 1.37 6.03 -1.81
CA VAL A 95 0.04 5.44 -1.56
C VAL A 95 -0.94 5.84 -2.66
N MET A 96 -0.88 7.07 -3.14
CA MET A 96 -1.65 7.52 -4.30
C MET A 96 -1.29 6.76 -5.59
N ASP A 97 0.00 6.58 -5.86
CA ASP A 97 0.46 5.78 -7.00
C ASP A 97 0.02 4.32 -6.88
N ALA A 98 0.13 3.74 -5.68
CA ALA A 98 -0.35 2.39 -5.40
C ALA A 98 -1.86 2.25 -5.65
N LYS A 99 -2.67 3.21 -5.19
CA LYS A 99 -4.12 3.26 -5.41
C LYS A 99 -4.44 3.32 -6.90
N ARG A 100 -3.76 4.19 -7.64
CA ARG A 100 -3.92 4.33 -9.09
C ARG A 100 -3.57 3.04 -9.83
N ARG A 101 -2.48 2.38 -9.47
CA ARG A 101 -2.06 1.11 -10.10
C ARG A 101 -3.01 -0.03 -9.77
N PHE A 102 -3.50 -0.12 -8.53
CA PHE A 102 -4.53 -1.06 -8.12
C PHE A 102 -5.82 -0.85 -8.93
N GLU A 103 -6.16 0.41 -9.21
CA GLU A 103 -7.31 0.75 -10.03
C GLU A 103 -7.15 0.33 -11.50
N ILE A 104 -5.96 0.54 -12.08
CA ILE A 104 -5.64 0.21 -13.49
C ILE A 104 -5.46 -1.29 -13.72
N ALA A 105 -4.83 -2.02 -12.79
CA ALA A 105 -4.56 -3.46 -12.94
C ALA A 105 -5.84 -4.28 -13.12
N SER A 106 -6.95 -3.83 -12.53
CA SER A 106 -8.27 -4.44 -12.70
C SER A 106 -8.91 -4.20 -14.08
N MET A 107 -8.49 -3.17 -14.83
CA MET A 107 -8.99 -2.92 -16.20
C MET A 107 -8.31 -3.82 -17.22
N LYS A 108 -7.11 -4.33 -16.93
CA LYS A 108 -6.39 -5.24 -17.84
C LYS A 108 -6.92 -6.68 -17.83
N HIS A 109 -7.76 -7.06 -16.86
CA HIS A 109 -8.33 -8.40 -16.80
C HIS A 109 -9.67 -8.54 -17.58
N SER A 110 -10.18 -7.46 -18.18
CA SER A 110 -11.34 -7.48 -19.09
C SER A 110 -10.99 -7.47 -20.58
N ASP A 111 -9.71 -7.31 -20.95
CA ASP A 111 -9.28 -7.16 -22.36
C ASP A 111 -8.04 -8.02 -22.69
N LEU A 112 -8.14 -9.34 -22.52
CA LEU A 112 -7.34 -10.25 -23.34
C LEU A 112 -8.29 -11.08 -24.22
N PRO A 113 -8.26 -10.93 -25.56
CA PRO A 113 -8.77 -11.97 -26.42
C PRO A 113 -7.86 -13.18 -26.27
N GLU A 114 -8.39 -14.26 -25.69
CA GLU A 114 -7.85 -15.61 -25.89
C GLU A 114 -7.85 -15.89 -27.40
N GLY A 115 -6.66 -16.00 -27.98
CA GLY A 115 -6.53 -16.59 -29.30
C GLY A 115 -5.36 -16.07 -30.12
N LEU A 116 -4.20 -16.68 -29.94
CA LEU A 116 -3.39 -17.13 -31.07
C LEU A 116 -2.42 -18.21 -30.59
N ARG A 117 -2.96 -19.43 -30.56
CA ARG A 117 -2.21 -20.68 -30.56
C ARG A 117 -1.33 -20.69 -31.82
N SER A 118 -0.07 -20.26 -31.68
CA SER A 118 0.91 -20.39 -32.75
C SER A 118 1.04 -21.86 -33.12
N LYS A 119 0.66 -22.13 -34.37
CA LYS A 119 0.62 -23.46 -34.97
C LYS A 119 1.99 -24.11 -34.88
N LYS A 120 1.96 -25.37 -34.45
CA LYS A 120 3.02 -26.37 -34.53
C LYS A 120 3.62 -26.35 -35.93
N GLY A 121 4.85 -25.86 -36.06
CA GLY A 121 5.66 -25.95 -37.26
C GLY A 121 5.99 -27.42 -37.51
N GLN A 122 5.24 -28.00 -38.44
CA GLN A 122 5.54 -29.25 -39.10
C GLN A 122 6.78 -29.03 -39.96
N VAL A 123 7.87 -29.75 -39.69
CA VAL A 123 8.99 -29.89 -40.63
C VAL A 123 8.68 -31.09 -41.53
N PRO A 124 8.53 -30.90 -42.85
CA PRO A 124 8.46 -32.01 -43.79
C PRO A 124 9.85 -32.37 -44.32
N SER A 125 10.04 -33.69 -44.46
CA SER A 125 10.95 -34.43 -45.34
C SER A 125 12.45 -34.35 -45.09
#